data_AF-E0S7Q9-F1
#
_entry.id   AF-E0S7Q9-F1
#
_cell.length_a   1.000
_cell.length_b   1.000
_cell.length_c   1.000
_cell.angle_alpha   90.00
_cell.angle_beta   90.00
_cell.angle_gamma   90.00
#
_symmetry.space_group_name_H-M   'P 1'
#
loop_
_entity.id
_entity.type
_entity.pdbx_description
1 polymer ?
#
loop_
_entity_poly.entity_id
_entity_poly.type
_entity_poly.pdbx_seq_one_letter_code
_entity_poly.pdbx_strand_id
1 'polypeptide(L)'
;MDELISQIRNTETKERDEASSLENDSDHPMDDTASKDLSDEDPHNPFNQEEVEKTLDEDEEDIHELTSSQVSTPLHIMKLDFNVLKQIRREIQAKMDIDEIKKSKKYKVEGEFTGIIKKLDMFGGDVACLELVDESDSIYGSCSQRVVDEFGLKVGAIIVLSNCSLWKINGNHLNIVSENIRKAV
;
A
#
# COMPACT_ATOMS: atom_id res chain seq x y z
N MET A 1 -6.51 -26.36 -41.20
CA MET A 1 -6.54 -25.41 -40.08
C MET A 1 -7.86 -25.50 -39.30
N ASP A 2 -8.54 -26.67 -39.34
CA ASP A 2 -9.86 -26.90 -38.72
C ASP A 2 -9.83 -27.96 -37.58
N GLU A 3 -8.65 -28.54 -37.28
CA GLU A 3 -8.53 -29.56 -36.22
C GLU A 3 -8.42 -28.96 -34.81
N LEU A 4 -7.89 -27.74 -34.68
CA LEU A 4 -7.73 -27.07 -33.37
C LEU A 4 -9.06 -26.61 -32.75
N ILE A 5 -10.05 -26.27 -33.58
CA ILE A 5 -11.37 -25.84 -33.10
C ILE A 5 -12.18 -27.05 -32.61
N SER A 6 -11.91 -28.25 -33.12
CA SER A 6 -12.63 -29.47 -32.73
C SER A 6 -12.20 -30.02 -31.36
N GLN A 7 -11.00 -29.66 -30.86
CA GLN A 7 -10.53 -30.08 -29.55
C GLN A 7 -11.14 -29.27 -28.39
N ILE A 8 -11.48 -28.00 -28.60
CA ILE A 8 -12.04 -27.14 -27.55
C ILE A 8 -13.51 -27.49 -27.25
N ARG A 9 -14.28 -27.96 -28.26
CA ARG A 9 -15.69 -28.34 -28.07
C ARG A 9 -15.91 -29.69 -27.39
N ASN A 10 -14.89 -30.55 -27.29
CA ASN A 10 -15.01 -31.86 -26.63
C ASN A 10 -14.64 -31.84 -25.14
N THR A 11 -14.14 -30.72 -24.61
CA THR A 11 -13.76 -30.59 -23.19
C THR A 11 -14.82 -29.94 -22.31
N GLU A 12 -15.87 -29.33 -22.87
CA GLU A 12 -16.93 -28.66 -22.10
C GLU A 12 -18.19 -29.52 -21.82
N THR A 13 -18.19 -30.79 -22.24
CA THR A 13 -19.35 -31.69 -22.14
C THR A 13 -19.16 -32.89 -21.21
N LYS A 14 -18.13 -32.88 -20.35
CA LYS A 14 -17.82 -34.04 -19.47
C LYS A 14 -17.69 -33.73 -17.97
N GLU A 15 -18.25 -32.62 -17.48
CA GLU A 15 -18.32 -32.32 -16.03
C GLU A 15 -19.74 -32.02 -15.53
N ARG A 16 -20.75 -32.47 -16.27
CA ARG A 16 -22.15 -32.23 -15.92
C ARG A 16 -22.98 -33.48 -16.15
N ASP A 17 -22.70 -34.51 -15.36
CA ASP A 17 -23.62 -35.60 -15.06
C ASP A 17 -22.97 -36.54 -14.02
N GLU A 18 -23.16 -36.23 -12.74
CA GLU A 18 -23.37 -37.24 -11.70
C GLU A 18 -24.07 -36.57 -10.49
N ALA A 19 -25.39 -36.76 -10.47
CA ALA A 19 -26.24 -36.65 -9.29
C ALA A 19 -25.76 -37.71 -8.24
N SER A 20 -26.10 -37.74 -6.96
CA SER A 20 -27.30 -37.37 -6.21
C SER A 20 -27.06 -37.80 -4.75
N SER A 21 -27.67 -37.08 -3.80
CA SER A 21 -28.28 -37.57 -2.53
C SER A 21 -27.72 -38.80 -1.79
N LEU A 22 -27.53 -38.66 -0.47
CA LEU A 22 -28.10 -39.56 0.55
C LEU A 22 -27.99 -38.94 1.96
N GLU A 23 -29.13 -38.88 2.65
CA GLU A 23 -29.32 -38.66 4.07
C GLU A 23 -28.89 -39.91 4.88
N ASN A 24 -28.38 -39.75 6.11
CA ASN A 24 -29.00 -40.37 7.30
C ASN A 24 -28.28 -40.05 8.62
N ASP A 25 -29.11 -39.94 9.67
CA ASP A 25 -28.83 -39.82 11.10
C ASP A 25 -27.94 -40.92 11.72
N SER A 26 -27.20 -40.59 12.78
CA SER A 26 -27.16 -41.39 14.03
C SER A 26 -26.50 -40.65 15.21
N ASP A 27 -27.02 -40.99 16.40
CA ASP A 27 -26.80 -40.45 17.74
C ASP A 27 -25.39 -40.53 18.37
N HIS A 28 -25.19 -39.64 19.36
CA HIS A 28 -24.35 -39.61 20.59
C HIS A 28 -23.76 -40.93 21.17
N PRO A 29 -22.96 -40.92 22.28
CA PRO A 29 -21.96 -39.98 22.84
C PRO A 29 -20.67 -40.73 23.33
N MET A 30 -19.84 -40.08 24.18
CA MET A 30 -18.87 -40.61 25.17
C MET A 30 -17.37 -40.33 24.96
N ASP A 31 -16.89 -39.44 25.83
CA ASP A 31 -15.85 -39.63 26.84
C ASP A 31 -14.36 -39.78 26.50
N ASP A 32 -13.63 -38.79 27.02
CA ASP A 32 -12.52 -38.88 27.97
C ASP A 32 -11.06 -39.09 27.52
N THR A 33 -10.20 -38.50 28.36
CA THR A 33 -8.73 -38.55 28.44
C THR A 33 -7.96 -37.52 27.58
N ALA A 34 -6.93 -36.80 28.06
CA ALA A 34 -6.16 -36.91 29.29
C ALA A 34 -5.27 -35.65 29.49
N SER A 35 -4.99 -35.32 30.77
CA SER A 35 -3.67 -34.90 31.31
C SER A 35 -3.10 -33.51 30.93
N LYS A 36 -2.33 -32.77 31.74
CA LYS A 36 -1.84 -32.82 33.13
C LYS A 36 -0.90 -31.60 33.31
N ASP A 37 -0.96 -30.96 34.48
CA ASP A 37 0.00 -30.10 35.20
C ASP A 37 1.23 -29.47 34.49
N LEU A 38 1.56 -28.23 34.86
CA LEU A 38 2.70 -27.92 35.77
C LEU A 38 2.90 -26.40 36.01
N SER A 39 2.68 -26.04 37.28
CA SER A 39 3.44 -25.13 38.18
C SER A 39 3.77 -23.66 37.81
N ASP A 40 3.29 -22.80 38.72
CA ASP A 40 3.66 -21.42 39.03
C ASP A 40 5.12 -21.25 39.50
N GLU A 41 5.77 -20.13 39.13
CA GLU A 41 6.72 -19.40 39.98
C GLU A 41 6.67 -17.87 39.68
N ASP A 42 6.57 -17.08 40.76
CA ASP A 42 6.51 -15.61 40.83
C ASP A 42 7.89 -14.94 40.58
N PRO A 43 7.97 -13.83 39.82
CA PRO A 43 9.19 -13.03 39.76
C PRO A 43 9.23 -11.92 40.83
N HIS A 44 10.33 -11.89 41.58
CA HIS A 44 10.69 -10.89 42.58
C HIS A 44 10.68 -9.43 42.06
N ASN A 45 10.13 -8.53 42.88
CA ASN A 45 10.06 -7.08 42.69
C ASN A 45 11.38 -6.39 43.12
N PRO A 46 12.06 -5.58 42.28
CA PRO A 46 13.39 -5.04 42.57
C PRO A 46 13.40 -3.63 43.21
N PHE A 47 12.25 -3.04 43.53
CA PHE A 47 12.22 -1.69 44.11
C PHE A 47 12.33 -1.70 45.64
N ASN A 48 13.56 -1.68 46.15
CA ASN A 48 13.86 -1.13 47.47
C ASN A 48 15.37 -0.86 47.62
N GLN A 49 15.76 0.42 47.67
CA GLN A 49 16.69 1.00 48.66
C GLN A 49 16.92 2.50 48.40
N GLU A 50 16.59 3.31 49.40
CA GLU A 50 16.92 4.74 49.50
C GLU A 50 18.31 4.96 50.16
N GLU A 51 18.99 6.00 49.65
CA GLU A 51 19.98 6.93 50.23
C GLU A 51 21.28 6.43 50.91
N VAL A 52 22.43 7.01 50.49
CA VAL A 52 23.13 8.12 51.17
C VAL A 52 24.37 8.56 50.36
N GLU A 53 24.53 9.88 50.20
CA GLU A 53 25.66 10.61 49.58
C GLU A 53 27.06 10.28 50.13
N LYS A 54 28.08 10.36 49.27
CA LYS A 54 29.30 11.16 49.52
C LYS A 54 30.15 11.36 48.25
N THR A 55 30.40 12.63 47.96
CA THR A 55 31.33 13.21 46.97
C THR A 55 32.80 12.88 47.29
N LEU A 56 33.59 12.53 46.26
CA LEU A 56 35.01 12.88 46.13
C LEU A 56 35.36 13.03 44.64
N ASP A 57 35.88 14.22 44.30
CA ASP A 57 36.49 14.60 43.03
C ASP A 57 37.71 13.73 42.74
N GLU A 58 37.76 13.05 41.59
CA GLU A 58 38.99 12.80 40.83
C GLU A 58 38.65 12.77 39.33
N ASP A 59 39.37 13.61 38.57
CA ASP A 59 39.35 13.68 37.12
C ASP A 59 39.74 12.33 36.50
N GLU A 60 38.75 11.60 35.99
CA GLU A 60 38.99 10.63 34.91
C GLU A 60 38.16 11.08 33.71
N GLU A 61 38.89 11.48 32.66
CA GLU A 61 38.36 11.70 31.32
C GLU A 61 37.66 10.41 30.84
N ASP A 62 36.40 10.23 31.21
CA ASP A 62 35.53 9.29 30.53
C ASP A 62 35.12 9.96 29.21
N ILE A 63 36.07 9.91 28.26
CA ILE A 63 35.81 10.10 26.84
C ILE A 63 35.00 8.89 26.41
N HIS A 64 33.76 8.79 26.89
CA HIS A 64 32.71 8.14 26.14
C HIS A 64 32.74 8.80 24.78
N GLU A 65 33.21 8.06 23.78
CA GLU A 65 33.08 8.40 22.37
C GLU A 65 31.62 8.77 22.14
N LEU A 66 31.36 10.08 22.21
CA LEU A 66 30.10 10.67 21.82
C LEU A 66 29.92 10.20 20.39
N THR A 67 28.97 9.30 20.17
CA THR A 67 28.63 8.77 18.87
C THR A 67 28.20 9.93 17.98
N SER A 68 29.17 10.57 17.32
CA SER A 68 29.03 11.76 16.48
C SER A 68 28.35 11.44 15.14
N SER A 69 27.58 10.35 15.09
CA SER A 69 26.95 9.80 13.89
C SER A 69 25.50 10.26 13.71
N GLN A 70 24.94 11.01 14.66
CA GLN A 70 23.62 11.61 14.47
C GLN A 70 23.72 12.86 13.59
N VAL A 71 23.87 12.64 12.28
CA VAL A 71 23.60 13.67 11.28
C VAL A 71 22.12 14.02 11.41
N SER A 72 21.82 15.23 11.89
CA SER A 72 20.47 15.78 11.83
C SER A 72 20.09 15.92 10.36
N THR A 73 19.34 14.95 9.84
CA THR A 73 18.74 15.07 8.52
C THR A 73 17.65 16.11 8.63
N PRO A 74 17.76 17.26 7.94
CA PRO A 74 16.71 18.26 7.96
C PRO A 74 15.42 17.63 7.42
N LEU A 75 14.41 17.53 8.27
CA LEU A 75 13.08 17.06 7.89
C LEU A 75 12.44 18.11 6.98
N HIS A 76 12.41 17.84 5.67
CA HIS A 76 11.65 18.66 4.73
C HIS A 76 10.18 18.24 4.76
N ILE A 77 9.37 18.93 5.57
CA ILE A 77 7.93 18.72 5.62
C ILE A 77 7.28 19.55 4.51
N MET A 78 6.93 18.92 3.40
CA MET A 78 6.22 19.57 2.31
C MET A 78 4.70 19.56 2.59
N LYS A 79 4.08 20.74 2.60
CA LYS A 79 2.63 20.88 2.75
C LYS A 79 1.95 20.64 1.40
N LEU A 80 1.08 19.64 1.33
CA LEU A 80 0.28 19.37 0.14
C LEU A 80 -0.87 20.39 0.02
N ASP A 81 -1.07 20.93 -1.18
CA ASP A 81 -2.09 21.95 -1.43
C ASP A 81 -3.42 21.35 -1.92
N PHE A 82 -4.21 20.86 -0.96
CA PHE A 82 -5.56 20.36 -1.24
C PHE A 82 -6.54 21.48 -1.68
N ASN A 83 -6.26 22.76 -1.42
CA ASN A 83 -7.15 23.82 -1.85
C ASN A 83 -7.06 24.01 -3.36
N VAL A 84 -5.83 24.00 -3.91
CA VAL A 84 -5.59 24.02 -5.35
C VAL A 84 -6.14 22.75 -6.00
N LEU A 85 -5.97 21.57 -5.37
CA LEU A 85 -6.56 20.32 -5.86
C LEU A 85 -8.10 20.43 -6.02
N LYS A 86 -8.80 20.92 -4.98
CA LYS A 86 -10.26 21.15 -5.02
C LYS A 86 -10.68 22.16 -6.07
N GLN A 87 -9.85 23.17 -6.32
CA GLN A 87 -10.14 24.14 -7.38
C GLN A 87 -10.05 23.47 -8.74
N ILE A 88 -8.94 22.78 -9.04
CA ILE A 88 -8.74 22.08 -10.32
C ILE A 88 -9.83 21.03 -10.54
N ARG A 89 -10.16 20.23 -9.51
CA ARG A 89 -11.25 19.24 -9.56
C ARG A 89 -12.59 19.85 -9.96
N ARG A 90 -12.91 21.04 -9.45
CA ARG A 90 -14.12 21.80 -9.82
C ARG A 90 -14.06 22.32 -11.25
N GLU A 91 -12.91 22.84 -11.69
CA GLU A 91 -12.72 23.36 -13.05
C GLU A 91 -12.95 22.28 -14.11
N ILE A 92 -12.38 21.09 -13.90
CA ILE A 92 -12.49 19.98 -14.86
C ILE A 92 -13.75 19.12 -14.65
N GLN A 93 -14.55 19.43 -13.61
CA GLN A 93 -15.73 18.64 -13.22
C GLN A 93 -15.42 17.14 -13.01
N ALA A 94 -14.24 16.85 -12.46
CA ALA A 94 -13.84 15.47 -12.14
C ALA A 94 -14.77 14.91 -11.07
N LYS A 95 -15.44 13.81 -11.40
CA LYS A 95 -16.45 13.17 -10.54
C LYS A 95 -15.89 12.04 -9.70
N MET A 96 -14.72 11.52 -10.07
CA MET A 96 -14.13 10.34 -9.46
C MET A 96 -13.02 10.75 -8.50
N ASP A 97 -13.09 10.24 -7.28
CA ASP A 97 -12.03 10.36 -6.27
C ASP A 97 -11.15 9.09 -6.23
N ILE A 98 -10.05 9.17 -5.49
CA ILE A 98 -9.08 8.07 -5.43
C ILE A 98 -9.65 6.87 -4.68
N ASP A 99 -10.45 7.07 -3.63
CA ASP A 99 -11.11 5.99 -2.89
C ASP A 99 -12.02 5.14 -3.80
N GLU A 100 -12.83 5.79 -4.65
CA GLU A 100 -13.65 5.12 -5.67
C GLU A 100 -12.79 4.29 -6.64
N ILE A 101 -11.65 4.82 -7.08
CA ILE A 101 -10.71 4.10 -7.96
C ILE A 101 -10.14 2.87 -7.26
N LYS A 102 -9.71 3.02 -6.00
CA LYS A 102 -9.15 1.90 -5.20
C LYS A 102 -10.17 0.80 -4.94
N LYS A 103 -11.44 1.15 -4.80
CA LYS A 103 -12.55 0.18 -4.62
C LYS A 103 -13.08 -0.38 -5.93
N SER A 104 -12.65 0.16 -7.07
CA SER A 104 -13.10 -0.27 -8.38
C SER A 104 -12.73 -1.72 -8.68
N LYS A 105 -13.72 -2.46 -9.18
CA LYS A 105 -13.53 -3.81 -9.73
C LYS A 105 -13.11 -3.78 -11.21
N LYS A 106 -13.16 -2.62 -11.88
CA LYS A 106 -12.79 -2.48 -13.29
C LYS A 106 -11.27 -2.53 -13.46
N TYR A 107 -10.80 -2.87 -14.66
CA TYR A 107 -9.37 -2.82 -15.05
C TYR A 107 -8.99 -1.50 -15.75
N LYS A 108 -9.93 -0.57 -15.84
CA LYS A 108 -9.74 0.74 -16.44
C LYS A 108 -10.55 1.77 -15.66
N VAL A 109 -9.92 2.91 -15.39
CA VAL A 109 -10.55 4.08 -14.81
C VAL A 109 -11.07 4.92 -15.96
N GLU A 110 -12.38 5.09 -16.04
CA GLU A 110 -13.04 5.90 -17.06
C GLU A 110 -13.31 7.30 -16.50
N GLY A 111 -13.03 8.33 -17.29
CA GLY A 111 -13.19 9.72 -16.87
C GLY A 111 -11.91 10.34 -16.33
N GLU A 112 -12.04 11.59 -15.86
CA GLU A 112 -10.94 12.38 -15.33
C GLU A 112 -10.94 12.35 -13.79
N PHE A 113 -9.73 12.28 -13.23
CA PHE A 113 -9.49 12.37 -11.81
C PHE A 113 -8.19 13.13 -11.56
N THR A 114 -8.03 13.62 -10.33
CA THR A 114 -6.90 14.46 -9.93
C THR A 114 -6.25 13.93 -8.67
N GLY A 115 -4.93 14.03 -8.59
CA GLY A 115 -4.18 13.70 -7.38
C GLY A 115 -2.91 14.53 -7.26
N ILE A 116 -2.45 14.71 -6.02
CA ILE A 116 -1.15 15.29 -5.72
C ILE A 116 -0.13 14.16 -5.68
N ILE A 117 1.02 14.34 -6.33
CA ILE A 117 2.15 13.42 -6.22
C ILE A 117 2.75 13.56 -4.81
N LYS A 118 2.44 12.62 -3.92
CA LYS A 118 2.96 12.57 -2.55
C LYS A 118 4.37 12.00 -2.52
N LYS A 119 4.64 10.99 -3.35
CA LYS A 119 5.95 10.35 -3.51
C LYS A 119 6.22 10.09 -4.99
N LEU A 120 7.49 10.15 -5.36
CA LEU A 120 7.99 9.86 -6.69
C LEU A 120 9.36 9.19 -6.54
N ASP A 121 9.40 7.89 -6.81
CA ASP A 121 10.58 7.05 -6.67
C ASP A 121 11.01 6.54 -8.05
N MET A 122 12.27 6.78 -8.40
CA MET A 122 12.85 6.29 -9.65
C MET A 122 13.45 4.90 -9.42
N PHE A 123 13.00 3.91 -10.18
CA PHE A 123 13.48 2.55 -10.13
C PHE A 123 14.23 2.20 -11.41
N GLY A 124 15.55 2.07 -11.29
CA GLY A 124 16.42 1.97 -12.45
C GLY A 124 16.42 3.26 -13.28
N GLY A 125 16.68 3.13 -14.59
CA GLY A 125 16.70 4.26 -15.53
C GLY A 125 15.46 4.39 -16.42
N ASP A 126 14.41 3.62 -16.17
CA ASP A 126 13.28 3.49 -17.11
C ASP A 126 11.90 3.64 -16.47
N VAL A 127 11.76 3.40 -15.16
CA VAL A 127 10.46 3.35 -14.48
C VAL A 127 10.43 4.31 -13.31
N ALA A 128 9.32 5.01 -13.17
CA ALA A 128 8.99 5.84 -12.02
C ALA A 128 7.73 5.29 -11.34
N CYS A 129 7.80 5.09 -10.03
CA CYS A 129 6.65 4.79 -9.20
C CYS A 129 6.23 6.06 -8.47
N LEU A 130 4.93 6.27 -8.35
CA LEU A 130 4.36 7.45 -7.74
C LEU A 130 3.20 7.10 -6.82
N GLU A 131 3.08 7.80 -5.70
CA GLU A 131 1.93 7.73 -4.80
C GLU A 131 1.09 9.00 -5.03
N LEU A 132 -0.12 8.84 -5.56
CA LEU A 132 -1.09 9.93 -5.70
C LEU A 132 -1.98 9.99 -4.49
N VAL A 133 -2.28 11.19 -4.03
CA VAL A 133 -3.19 11.42 -2.90
C VAL A 133 -4.20 12.52 -3.22
N ASP A 134 -5.41 12.34 -2.72
CA ASP A 134 -6.45 13.36 -2.68
C ASP A 134 -7.06 13.42 -1.27
N GLU A 135 -8.22 14.06 -1.11
CA GLU A 135 -8.88 14.15 0.21
C GLU A 135 -9.48 12.82 0.67
N SER A 136 -9.67 11.86 -0.24
CA SER A 136 -10.35 10.60 0.01
C SER A 136 -9.38 9.48 0.39
N ASP A 137 -8.27 9.32 -0.35
CA ASP A 137 -7.30 8.24 -0.12
C ASP A 137 -6.00 8.48 -0.94
N SER A 138 -5.08 7.52 -0.91
CA SER A 138 -3.91 7.44 -1.79
C SER A 138 -3.83 6.15 -2.59
N ILE A 139 -3.35 6.26 -3.83
CA ILE A 139 -3.17 5.14 -4.77
C ILE A 139 -1.77 5.18 -5.40
N TYR A 140 -1.18 4.00 -5.57
CA TYR A 140 0.09 3.86 -6.27
C TYR A 140 -0.12 3.80 -7.78
N GLY A 141 0.86 4.31 -8.51
CA GLY A 141 0.95 4.21 -9.95
C GLY A 141 2.38 4.08 -10.43
N SER A 142 2.54 3.70 -11.68
CA SER A 142 3.82 3.65 -12.35
C SER A 142 3.71 4.21 -13.76
N CYS A 143 4.77 4.88 -14.19
CA CYS A 143 4.95 5.38 -15.55
C CYS A 143 6.41 5.20 -15.97
N SER A 144 6.70 5.42 -17.25
CA SER A 144 8.10 5.45 -17.70
C SER A 144 8.79 6.74 -17.25
N GLN A 145 10.11 6.71 -17.09
CA GLN A 145 10.90 7.91 -16.78
C GLN A 145 10.68 9.02 -17.82
N ARG A 146 10.45 8.66 -19.10
CA ARG A 146 10.14 9.64 -20.16
C ARG A 146 8.89 10.44 -19.85
N VAL A 147 7.88 9.84 -19.23
CA VAL A 147 6.64 10.53 -18.83
C VAL A 147 6.93 11.54 -17.71
N VAL A 148 7.82 11.18 -16.77
CA VAL A 148 8.26 12.11 -15.72
C VAL A 148 8.93 13.33 -16.33
N ASP A 149 9.87 13.11 -17.26
CA ASP A 149 10.63 14.17 -17.90
C ASP A 149 9.76 15.04 -18.82
N GLU A 150 8.87 14.42 -19.62
CA GLU A 150 7.97 15.10 -20.55
C GLU A 150 7.01 16.08 -19.84
N PHE A 151 6.46 15.66 -18.70
CA PHE A 151 5.47 16.45 -17.97
C PHE A 151 6.04 17.17 -16.74
N GLY A 152 7.35 17.06 -16.49
CA GLY A 152 8.01 17.67 -15.34
C GLY A 152 7.45 17.20 -14.00
N LEU A 153 7.13 15.90 -13.88
CA LEU A 153 6.49 15.36 -12.69
C LEU A 153 7.44 15.43 -11.49
N LYS A 154 6.94 15.96 -10.38
CA LYS A 154 7.69 16.13 -9.12
C LYS A 154 6.77 15.96 -7.92
N VAL A 155 7.36 15.64 -6.78
CA VAL A 155 6.64 15.61 -5.51
C VAL A 155 5.98 16.98 -5.26
N GLY A 156 4.69 16.95 -4.94
CA GLY A 156 3.84 18.13 -4.71
C GLY A 156 3.07 18.60 -5.93
N ALA A 157 3.42 18.13 -7.14
CA ALA A 157 2.69 18.49 -8.33
C ALA A 157 1.27 17.90 -8.31
N ILE A 158 0.30 18.66 -8.80
CA ILE A 158 -1.06 18.18 -9.04
C ILE A 158 -1.15 17.70 -10.48
N ILE A 159 -1.53 16.43 -10.64
CA ILE A 159 -1.75 15.85 -11.96
C ILE A 159 -3.22 15.60 -12.22
N VAL A 160 -3.64 15.86 -13.46
CA VAL A 160 -4.94 15.51 -14.00
C VAL A 160 -4.75 14.32 -14.93
N LEU A 161 -5.37 13.20 -14.58
CA LEU A 161 -5.28 11.94 -15.30
C LEU A 161 -6.62 11.57 -15.90
N SER A 162 -6.57 10.83 -17.01
CA SER A 162 -7.75 10.27 -17.66
C SER A 162 -7.46 8.90 -18.26
N ASN A 163 -8.47 8.02 -18.26
CA ASN A 163 -8.43 6.75 -18.99
C ASN A 163 -7.26 5.80 -18.62
N CYS A 164 -6.80 5.84 -17.37
CA CYS A 164 -5.71 4.99 -16.88
C CYS A 164 -6.13 3.52 -16.82
N SER A 165 -5.19 2.63 -17.18
CA SER A 165 -5.34 1.21 -16.88
C SER A 165 -5.09 0.96 -15.39
N LEU A 166 -5.81 0.00 -14.83
CA LEU A 166 -5.71 -0.39 -13.43
C LEU A 166 -5.21 -1.83 -13.35
N TRP A 167 -4.02 -2.01 -12.80
CA TRP A 167 -3.44 -3.31 -12.53
C TRP A 167 -3.81 -3.75 -11.12
N LYS A 168 -4.12 -5.05 -10.95
CA LYS A 168 -4.52 -5.63 -9.67
C LYS A 168 -3.37 -6.47 -9.10
N ILE A 169 -2.32 -5.78 -8.63
CA ILE A 169 -1.10 -6.41 -8.10
C ILE A 169 -0.99 -5.99 -6.63
N ASN A 170 -1.34 -6.88 -5.72
CA ASN A 170 -1.39 -6.60 -4.27
C ASN A 170 -2.23 -5.36 -3.91
N GLY A 171 -3.24 -5.06 -4.73
CA GLY A 171 -4.03 -3.84 -4.67
C GLY A 171 -4.23 -3.24 -6.06
N ASN A 172 -5.01 -2.17 -6.13
CA ASN A 172 -5.19 -1.41 -7.36
C ASN A 172 -3.98 -0.48 -7.57
N HIS A 173 -3.36 -0.58 -8.74
CA HIS A 173 -2.18 0.18 -9.14
C HIS A 173 -2.40 0.81 -10.52
N LEU A 174 -2.15 2.10 -10.66
CA LEU A 174 -2.35 2.82 -11.92
C LEU A 174 -1.18 2.55 -12.87
N ASN A 175 -1.50 2.14 -14.10
CA ASN A 175 -0.55 2.19 -15.21
C ASN A 175 -0.78 3.49 -15.98
N ILE A 176 0.20 4.38 -15.92
CA ILE A 176 0.11 5.75 -16.44
C ILE A 176 1.04 5.89 -17.64
N VAL A 177 0.46 6.27 -18.78
CA VAL A 177 1.18 6.61 -20.02
C VAL A 177 0.98 8.09 -20.36
N SER A 178 1.79 8.65 -21.26
CA SER A 178 1.74 10.07 -21.64
C SER A 178 0.32 10.51 -22.03
N GLU A 179 -0.42 9.67 -22.75
CA GLU A 179 -1.78 9.95 -23.22
C GLU A 179 -2.82 10.09 -22.09
N ASN A 180 -2.50 9.58 -20.89
CA ASN A 180 -3.36 9.72 -19.73
C ASN A 180 -3.26 11.10 -19.08
N ILE A 181 -2.12 11.78 -19.20
CA ILE A 181 -1.85 13.05 -18.51
C ILE A 181 -2.47 14.18 -19.31
N ARG A 182 -3.44 14.86 -18.70
CA ARG A 182 -4.11 16.04 -19.29
C ARG A 182 -3.44 17.34 -18.87
N LYS A 183 -2.93 17.38 -17.64
CA LYS A 183 -2.30 18.56 -17.05
C LYS A 183 -1.42 18.14 -15.86
N ALA A 184 -0.29 18.81 -15.67
CA ALA A 184 0.52 18.76 -14.47
C ALA A 184 0.80 20.21 -14.00
N VAL A 185 0.64 20.48 -12.70
CA VAL A 185 0.76 21.81 -12.08
C VAL A 185 1.70 21.74 -10.88
#